data_AF-A0A314YNN9-F1
#
_entry.id   AF-A0A314YNN9-F1
#
_cell.length_a   1.000
_cell.length_b   1.000
_cell.length_c   1.000
_cell.angle_alpha   90.00
_cell.angle_beta   90.00
_cell.angle_gamma   90.00
#
_symmetry.space_group_name_H-M   'P 1'
#
loop_
_entity.id
_entity.type
_entity.pdbx_description
1 polymer ?
#
loop_
_entity_poly.entity_id
_entity_poly.type
_entity_poly.pdbx_seq_one_letter_code
_entity_poly.pdbx_strand_id
1 'polypeptide(L)'
;MKLVSGFPLLIQQFTALFKKNLLLAWRNKWGTCVQLFSSFFFIFLIFCIQKALEVRSASSTDYKSIEDPAPLVSPPIPPCEEKFFIKQPCYDFVWSGDGSSKIRNIVTAIMANNPGRPIPATKVKSFRTSADVDEWLLNNPMTCSGALHFLEREATVISYGIQTNSTAVAKRKQYEERTFKFQISLQIAAEREIVRSLIGVPNFSWDVSFKEFAHPARELYSAIKQVGPTFFLATAMFGFVVSNVFFDRRERTQASRGNDNDGSL
;
A
#
# COMPACT_ATOMS: atom_id res chain seq x y z
N MET A 1 -71.62 -13.16 -3.15
CA MET A 1 -70.44 -13.82 -3.76
C MET A 1 -70.17 -15.10 -2.98
N LYS A 2 -70.09 -16.27 -3.64
CA LYS A 2 -69.73 -17.52 -2.96
C LYS A 2 -68.26 -17.43 -2.52
N LEU A 3 -67.98 -17.60 -1.22
CA LEU A 3 -66.61 -17.68 -0.74
C LEU A 3 -65.97 -18.96 -1.27
N VAL A 4 -65.00 -18.78 -2.15
CA VAL A 4 -64.13 -19.86 -2.66
C VAL A 4 -63.24 -20.31 -1.50
N SER A 5 -63.05 -21.61 -1.28
CA SER A 5 -62.21 -22.14 -0.20
C SER A 5 -61.02 -22.95 -0.75
N GLY A 6 -59.90 -22.95 -0.01
CA GLY A 6 -58.71 -23.75 -0.35
C GLY A 6 -57.76 -23.08 -1.35
N PHE A 7 -57.11 -23.88 -2.20
CA PHE A 7 -56.12 -23.42 -3.20
C PHE A 7 -56.60 -22.28 -4.13
N PRO A 8 -57.86 -22.29 -4.65
CA PRO A 8 -58.33 -21.19 -5.49
C PRO A 8 -58.57 -19.88 -4.71
N LEU A 9 -58.82 -19.94 -3.40
CA LEU A 9 -58.84 -18.74 -2.54
C LEU A 9 -57.43 -18.16 -2.39
N LEU A 10 -56.43 -19.03 -2.22
CA LEU A 10 -55.01 -18.64 -2.14
C LEU A 10 -54.56 -17.90 -3.40
N ILE A 11 -54.90 -18.43 -4.58
CA ILE A 11 -54.61 -17.77 -5.86
C ILE A 11 -55.35 -16.43 -5.95
N GLN A 12 -56.63 -16.39 -5.59
CA GLN A 12 -57.42 -15.16 -5.62
C GLN A 12 -56.84 -14.07 -4.71
N GLN A 13 -56.48 -14.44 -3.47
CA GLN A 13 -55.85 -13.54 -2.50
C GLN A 13 -54.46 -13.09 -2.96
N PHE A 14 -53.63 -14.01 -3.44
CA PHE A 14 -52.31 -13.69 -3.98
C PHE A 14 -52.42 -12.71 -5.15
N THR A 15 -53.33 -12.96 -6.10
CA THR A 15 -53.51 -12.10 -7.28
C THR A 15 -54.05 -10.72 -6.89
N ALA A 16 -54.99 -10.67 -5.94
CA ALA A 16 -55.52 -9.41 -5.43
C ALA A 16 -54.47 -8.59 -4.67
N LEU A 17 -53.69 -9.24 -3.81
CA LEU A 17 -52.57 -8.62 -3.08
C LEU A 17 -51.46 -8.15 -4.03
N PHE A 18 -51.13 -8.96 -5.04
CA PHE A 18 -50.13 -8.62 -6.05
C PHE A 18 -50.56 -7.41 -6.88
N LYS A 19 -51.81 -7.38 -7.38
CA LYS A 19 -52.36 -6.21 -8.08
C LYS A 19 -52.35 -4.95 -7.20
N LYS A 20 -52.75 -5.08 -5.94
CA LYS A 20 -52.73 -3.95 -4.98
C LYS A 20 -51.31 -3.43 -4.78
N ASN A 21 -50.35 -4.31 -4.53
CA ASN A 21 -48.94 -3.94 -4.33
C ASN A 21 -48.31 -3.35 -5.60
N LEU A 22 -48.65 -3.86 -6.78
CA LEU A 22 -48.18 -3.34 -8.05
C LEU A 22 -48.72 -1.92 -8.35
N LEU A 23 -50.01 -1.68 -8.09
CA LEU A 23 -50.62 -0.36 -8.23
C LEU A 23 -50.03 0.64 -7.22
N LEU A 24 -49.75 0.20 -5.99
CA LEU A 24 -49.08 0.99 -4.97
C LEU A 24 -47.64 1.36 -5.37
N ALA A 25 -46.90 0.41 -5.94
CA ALA A 25 -45.55 0.62 -6.46
C ALA A 25 -45.56 1.60 -7.66
N TRP A 26 -46.54 1.48 -8.56
CA TRP A 26 -46.72 2.39 -9.69
C TRP A 26 -46.95 3.84 -9.24
N ARG A 27 -47.70 4.05 -8.16
CA ARG A 27 -47.95 5.41 -7.63
C ARG A 27 -46.72 6.03 -6.98
N ASN A 28 -45.80 5.22 -6.42
CA ASN A 28 -44.54 5.69 -5.85
C ASN A 28 -43.35 5.24 -6.73
N LYS A 29 -43.27 5.81 -7.94
CA LYS A 29 -42.23 5.46 -8.92
C LYS A 29 -40.81 5.70 -8.40
N TRP A 30 -40.60 6.76 -7.62
CA TRP A 30 -39.29 7.10 -7.05
C TRP A 30 -38.84 6.09 -5.98
N GLY A 31 -39.68 5.78 -5.00
CA GLY A 31 -39.34 4.79 -3.97
C GLY A 31 -39.08 3.39 -4.54
N THR A 32 -39.90 2.97 -5.52
CA THR A 32 -39.73 1.68 -6.20
C THR A 32 -38.45 1.67 -7.06
N CYS A 33 -38.16 2.75 -7.77
CA CYS A 33 -36.93 2.88 -8.57
C CYS A 33 -35.68 2.83 -7.69
N VAL A 34 -35.63 3.61 -6.61
CA VAL A 34 -34.51 3.60 -5.65
C VAL A 34 -34.31 2.20 -5.07
N GLN A 35 -35.38 1.51 -4.70
CA GLN A 35 -35.30 0.14 -4.15
C GLN A 35 -34.78 -0.88 -5.18
N LEU A 36 -35.21 -0.79 -6.44
CA LEU A 36 -34.81 -1.73 -7.49
C LEU A 36 -33.37 -1.49 -7.96
N PHE A 37 -32.93 -0.23 -8.01
CA PHE A 37 -31.57 0.14 -8.43
C PHE A 37 -30.55 0.17 -7.28
N SER A 38 -30.98 0.17 -6.02
CA SER A 38 -30.08 0.17 -4.87
C SER A 38 -29.12 -1.03 -4.89
N SER A 39 -29.60 -2.23 -5.25
CA SER A 39 -28.74 -3.42 -5.36
C SER A 39 -27.67 -3.27 -6.43
N PHE A 40 -28.03 -2.74 -7.61
CA PHE A 40 -27.08 -2.50 -8.68
C PHE A 40 -26.01 -1.47 -8.26
N PHE A 41 -26.42 -0.42 -7.54
CA PHE A 41 -25.51 0.59 -7.03
C PHE A 41 -24.49 0.00 -6.04
N PHE A 42 -24.92 -0.83 -5.09
CA PHE A 42 -24.01 -1.45 -4.13
C PHE A 42 -23.08 -2.47 -4.78
N ILE A 43 -23.58 -3.28 -5.72
CA ILE A 43 -22.73 -4.19 -6.51
C ILE A 43 -21.66 -3.42 -7.28
N PHE A 44 -22.06 -2.32 -7.92
CA PHE A 44 -21.13 -1.44 -8.63
C PHE A 44 -20.09 -0.82 -7.69
N LEU A 45 -20.49 -0.38 -6.50
CA LEU A 45 -19.58 0.17 -5.50
C LEU A 45 -18.53 -0.85 -5.05
N ILE A 46 -18.94 -2.09 -4.78
CA ILE A 46 -18.01 -3.18 -4.43
C ILE A 46 -17.07 -3.48 -5.60
N PHE A 47 -17.58 -3.47 -6.83
CA PHE A 47 -16.76 -3.64 -8.03
C PHE A 47 -15.71 -2.53 -8.16
N CYS A 48 -16.08 -1.27 -7.94
CA CYS A 48 -15.14 -0.15 -7.92
C CYS A 48 -14.06 -0.32 -6.84
N ILE A 49 -14.43 -0.79 -5.64
CA ILE A 49 -13.46 -1.09 -4.58
C ILE A 49 -12.51 -2.19 -5.01
N GLN A 50 -13.02 -3.29 -5.59
CA GLN A 50 -12.19 -4.39 -6.09
C GLN A 50 -11.20 -3.90 -7.15
N LYS A 51 -11.66 -3.11 -8.13
CA LYS A 51 -10.79 -2.53 -9.15
C LYS A 51 -9.74 -1.57 -8.59
N ALA A 52 -10.11 -0.76 -7.60
CA ALA A 52 -9.15 0.11 -6.92
C ALA A 52 -8.06 -0.70 -6.18
N LEU A 53 -8.41 -1.85 -5.59
CA LEU A 53 -7.45 -2.75 -4.94
C LEU A 53 -6.52 -3.43 -5.94
N GLU A 54 -7.04 -3.88 -7.09
CA GLU A 54 -6.24 -4.46 -8.17
C GLU A 54 -5.22 -3.45 -8.72
N VAL A 55 -5.66 -2.24 -9.08
CA VAL A 55 -4.78 -1.17 -9.57
C VAL A 55 -3.71 -0.80 -8.55
N ARG A 56 -4.07 -0.74 -7.27
CA ARG A 56 -3.14 -0.42 -6.19
C ARG A 56 -2.06 -1.50 -6.02
N SER A 57 -2.39 -2.76 -6.26
CA SER A 57 -1.49 -3.88 -6.06
C SER A 57 -0.67 -4.22 -7.31
N ALA A 58 -1.08 -3.72 -8.47
CA ALA A 58 -0.39 -3.90 -9.75
C ALA A 58 1.04 -3.34 -9.77
N SER A 59 1.44 -2.49 -8.83
CA SER A 59 2.83 -2.02 -8.73
C SER A 59 3.76 -3.01 -8.02
N SER A 60 3.23 -3.94 -7.23
CA SER A 60 4.03 -4.92 -6.49
C SER A 60 4.23 -6.18 -7.35
N THR A 61 5.45 -6.72 -7.33
CA THR A 61 5.81 -7.98 -8.02
C THR A 61 5.10 -9.16 -7.39
N ASP A 62 4.83 -9.14 -6.07
CA ASP A 62 4.16 -10.23 -5.32
C ASP A 62 2.81 -10.70 -5.92
N TYR A 63 2.09 -9.80 -6.59
CA TYR A 63 0.77 -10.06 -7.18
C TYR A 63 0.83 -10.27 -8.70
N LYS A 64 2.03 -10.41 -9.26
CA LYS A 64 2.26 -10.75 -10.67
C LYS A 64 2.86 -12.14 -10.75
N SER A 65 2.55 -12.84 -11.83
CA SER A 65 3.25 -14.07 -12.18
C SER A 65 4.56 -13.66 -12.87
N ILE A 66 5.68 -14.02 -12.27
CA ILE A 66 7.01 -13.67 -12.75
C ILE A 66 7.74 -14.97 -13.02
N GLU A 67 7.94 -15.28 -14.30
CA GLU A 67 8.64 -16.49 -14.76
C GLU A 67 10.14 -16.24 -14.91
N ASP A 68 10.51 -15.08 -15.48
CA ASP A 68 11.90 -14.69 -15.68
C ASP A 68 12.14 -13.23 -15.25
N PRO A 69 12.54 -13.01 -13.98
CA PRO A 69 12.77 -11.66 -13.49
C PRO A 69 14.04 -11.03 -14.04
N ALA A 70 13.99 -9.71 -14.24
CA ALA A 70 15.16 -8.95 -14.63
C ALA A 70 16.19 -8.92 -13.48
N PRO A 71 17.48 -9.21 -13.75
CA PRO A 71 18.50 -9.10 -12.72
C PRO A 71 18.76 -7.63 -12.36
N LEU A 72 18.80 -7.33 -11.07
CA LEU A 72 19.29 -6.09 -10.51
C LEU A 72 20.83 -6.14 -10.45
N VAL A 73 21.48 -5.54 -11.44
CA VAL A 73 22.94 -5.52 -11.56
C VAL A 73 23.49 -4.27 -10.88
N SER A 74 24.36 -4.45 -9.89
CA SER A 74 25.13 -3.38 -9.22
C SER A 74 24.29 -2.13 -8.88
N PRO A 75 23.29 -2.26 -7.99
CA PRO A 75 22.41 -1.15 -7.65
C PRO A 75 23.21 0.05 -7.12
N PRO A 76 22.94 1.28 -7.60
CA PRO A 76 23.64 2.46 -7.13
C PRO A 76 23.23 2.81 -5.70
N ILE A 77 24.09 3.54 -4.98
CA ILE A 77 23.69 4.24 -3.75
C ILE A 77 22.80 5.40 -4.20
N PRO A 78 21.49 5.45 -3.90
CA PRO A 78 20.59 6.52 -4.36
C PRO A 78 20.83 7.84 -3.61
N PRO A 79 20.40 8.99 -4.15
CA PRO A 79 20.50 10.26 -3.45
C PRO A 79 19.59 10.27 -2.22
N CYS A 80 20.00 10.95 -1.15
CA CYS A 80 19.23 10.96 0.09
C CYS A 80 17.82 11.54 -0.06
N GLU A 81 17.59 12.42 -1.03
CA GLU A 81 16.28 13.00 -1.36
C GLU A 81 15.22 11.97 -1.78
N GLU A 82 15.65 10.82 -2.30
CA GLU A 82 14.75 9.74 -2.68
C GLU A 82 14.24 8.94 -1.47
N LYS A 83 14.83 9.13 -0.28
CA LYS A 83 14.40 8.45 0.94
C LYS A 83 13.10 9.05 1.48
N PHE A 84 12.19 8.20 1.93
CA PHE A 84 10.91 8.67 2.47
C PHE A 84 11.11 9.45 3.78
N PHE A 85 10.50 10.64 3.86
CA PHE A 85 10.51 11.55 5.01
C PHE A 85 11.90 12.00 5.47
N ILE A 86 12.87 12.05 4.55
CA ILE A 86 14.20 12.61 4.83
C ILE A 86 14.10 14.11 5.19
N LYS A 87 14.88 14.55 6.17
CA LYS A 87 15.04 15.95 6.57
C LYS A 87 16.24 16.56 5.85
N GLN A 88 16.10 17.82 5.42
CA GLN A 88 17.20 18.57 4.81
C GLN A 88 17.90 19.44 5.86
N PRO A 89 19.23 19.62 5.77
CA PRO A 89 20.14 18.98 4.80
C PRO A 89 20.30 17.47 5.04
N CYS A 90 20.44 16.70 3.96
CA CYS A 90 20.58 15.24 4.02
C CYS A 90 21.88 14.73 3.37
N TYR A 91 22.29 13.54 3.80
CA TYR A 91 23.51 12.85 3.37
C TYR A 91 23.15 11.50 2.73
N ASP A 92 23.79 11.21 1.58
CA ASP A 92 23.63 9.95 0.85
C ASP A 92 24.08 8.79 1.73
N PHE A 93 25.23 8.95 2.39
CA PHE A 93 25.69 8.09 3.46
C PHE A 93 26.66 8.84 4.38
N VAL A 94 26.85 8.31 5.59
CA VAL A 94 27.91 8.75 6.49
C VAL A 94 28.88 7.61 6.76
N TRP A 95 30.07 7.90 7.25
CA TRP A 95 31.04 6.83 7.51
C TRP A 95 31.99 7.12 8.67
N SER A 96 32.50 6.07 9.30
CA SER A 96 33.55 6.14 10.32
C SER A 96 34.84 5.46 9.88
N GLY A 97 35.97 5.92 10.43
CA GLY A 97 37.30 5.39 10.12
C GLY A 97 38.23 6.41 9.47
N ASP A 98 37.93 7.70 9.57
CA ASP A 98 38.64 8.80 8.90
C ASP A 98 40.13 8.94 9.31
N GLY A 99 40.52 8.28 10.40
CA GLY A 99 41.92 8.18 10.81
C GLY A 99 42.83 7.56 9.74
N SER A 100 42.33 6.60 8.96
CA SER A 100 43.13 5.91 7.93
C SER A 100 43.06 6.64 6.58
N SER A 101 44.24 6.93 6.00
CA SER A 101 44.32 7.44 4.62
C SER A 101 43.82 6.42 3.60
N LYS A 102 44.00 5.13 3.87
CA LYS A 102 43.51 4.04 3.03
C LYS A 102 41.98 4.02 2.97
N ILE A 103 41.32 4.14 4.13
CA ILE A 103 39.85 4.20 4.21
C ILE A 103 39.33 5.47 3.49
N ARG A 104 39.98 6.63 3.67
CA ARG A 104 39.63 7.86 2.94
C ARG A 104 39.68 7.68 1.43
N ASN A 105 40.71 7.00 0.92
CA ASN A 105 40.83 6.71 -0.50
C ASN A 105 39.73 5.77 -0.99
N ILE A 106 39.39 4.74 -0.21
CA ILE A 106 38.27 3.83 -0.51
C ILE A 106 36.95 4.60 -0.60
N VAL A 107 36.64 5.45 0.37
CA VAL A 107 35.40 6.24 0.38
C VAL A 107 35.35 7.22 -0.79
N THR A 108 36.48 7.86 -1.12
CA THR A 108 36.58 8.74 -2.28
C THR A 108 36.32 7.97 -3.58
N ALA A 109 36.82 6.74 -3.69
CA ALA A 109 36.57 5.86 -4.82
C ALA A 109 35.10 5.39 -4.86
N ILE A 110 34.47 5.11 -3.72
CA ILE A 110 33.02 4.79 -3.64
C ILE A 110 32.21 5.95 -4.24
N MET A 111 32.55 7.17 -3.85
CA MET A 111 31.87 8.37 -4.33
C MET A 111 32.07 8.60 -5.83
N ALA A 112 33.29 8.43 -6.33
CA ALA A 112 33.62 8.63 -7.75
C ALA A 112 33.03 7.55 -8.66
N ASN A 113 33.02 6.29 -8.21
CA ASN A 113 32.62 5.12 -8.99
C ASN A 113 31.17 4.69 -8.74
N ASN A 114 30.35 5.50 -8.07
CA ASN A 114 28.95 5.16 -7.85
C ASN A 114 28.19 5.10 -9.20
N PRO A 115 27.50 4.00 -9.53
CA PRO A 115 26.83 3.86 -10.82
C PRO A 115 25.78 4.95 -11.05
N GLY A 116 25.69 5.46 -12.28
CA GLY A 116 24.69 6.44 -12.70
C GLY A 116 24.92 7.88 -12.20
N ARG A 117 25.61 8.09 -11.06
CA ARG A 117 26.05 9.43 -10.63
C ARG A 117 27.24 9.36 -9.65
N PRO A 118 28.25 10.23 -9.80
CA PRO A 118 29.21 10.49 -8.74
C PRO A 118 28.53 11.14 -7.52
N ILE A 119 28.92 10.74 -6.31
CA ILE A 119 28.37 11.28 -5.06
C ILE A 119 29.16 12.53 -4.66
N PRO A 120 28.54 13.71 -4.52
CA PRO A 120 29.24 14.91 -4.09
C PRO A 120 29.79 14.80 -2.67
N ALA A 121 30.94 15.42 -2.40
CA ALA A 121 31.52 15.46 -1.05
C ALA A 121 30.62 16.15 -0.02
N THR A 122 29.75 17.07 -0.44
CA THR A 122 28.75 17.71 0.44
C THR A 122 27.67 16.76 0.92
N LYS A 123 27.49 15.61 0.26
CA LYS A 123 26.50 14.57 0.56
C LYS A 123 27.07 13.41 1.38
N VAL A 124 28.34 13.49 1.78
CA VAL A 124 29.01 12.47 2.58
C VAL A 124 29.63 13.12 3.81
N LYS A 125 29.46 12.51 4.98
CA LYS A 125 30.04 13.00 6.23
C LYS A 125 30.93 11.94 6.87
N SER A 126 32.17 12.32 7.20
CA SER A 126 33.14 11.46 7.87
C SER A 126 33.11 11.64 9.38
N PHE A 127 33.48 10.57 10.08
CA PHE A 127 33.63 10.50 11.52
C PHE A 127 34.86 9.67 11.88
N ARG A 128 35.42 9.91 13.06
CA ARG A 128 36.61 9.17 13.51
C ARG A 128 36.24 7.77 13.97
N THR A 129 35.21 7.62 14.78
CA THR A 129 34.77 6.34 15.37
C THR A 129 33.30 6.04 15.06
N SER A 130 32.89 4.78 15.26
CA SER A 130 31.48 4.40 15.12
C SER A 130 30.60 5.06 16.19
N ALA A 131 31.13 5.28 17.40
CA ALA A 131 30.41 5.97 18.47
C ALA A 131 30.06 7.42 18.10
N ASP A 132 30.97 8.12 17.41
CA ASP A 132 30.70 9.49 16.93
C ASP A 132 29.57 9.52 15.90
N VAL A 133 29.45 8.47 15.08
CA VAL A 133 28.35 8.31 14.12
C VAL A 133 27.04 8.09 14.88
N ASP A 134 27.02 7.21 15.86
CA ASP A 134 25.83 6.92 16.67
C ASP A 134 25.32 8.17 17.40
N GLU A 135 26.23 8.92 18.03
CA GLU A 135 25.89 10.19 18.70
C GLU A 135 25.36 11.22 17.70
N TRP A 136 25.96 11.32 16.51
CA TRP A 136 25.49 12.23 15.48
C TRP A 136 24.12 11.82 14.92
N LEU A 137 23.89 10.53 14.67
CA LEU A 137 22.61 10.00 14.19
C LEU A 137 21.48 10.22 15.20
N LEU A 138 21.78 10.07 16.50
CA LEU A 138 20.83 10.35 17.58
C LEU A 138 20.40 11.84 17.58
N ASN A 139 21.35 12.74 17.37
CA ASN A 139 21.11 14.18 17.32
C ASN A 139 20.51 14.67 15.98
N ASN A 140 20.65 13.89 14.90
CA ASN A 140 20.24 14.26 13.54
C ASN A 140 19.34 13.19 12.91
N PRO A 141 18.17 12.88 13.51
CA PRO A 141 17.30 11.82 13.03
C PRO A 141 16.78 12.13 11.62
N MET A 142 16.66 11.10 10.79
CA MET A 142 16.11 11.18 9.42
C MET A 142 16.93 12.07 8.46
N THR A 143 18.21 12.28 8.69
CA THR A 143 19.09 13.07 7.80
C THR A 143 20.00 12.23 6.90
N CYS A 144 20.09 10.91 7.14
CA CYS A 144 20.95 10.00 6.40
C CYS A 144 20.22 8.70 6.01
N SER A 145 20.62 8.10 4.89
CA SER A 145 20.10 6.81 4.42
C SER A 145 20.70 5.61 5.16
N GLY A 146 22.01 5.65 5.42
CA GLY A 146 22.75 4.62 6.17
C GLY A 146 24.19 5.05 6.45
N ALA A 147 24.87 4.32 7.33
CA ALA A 147 26.26 4.55 7.68
C ALA A 147 27.17 3.36 7.34
N LEU A 148 28.41 3.65 6.95
CA LEU A 148 29.48 2.70 6.73
C LEU A 148 30.54 2.82 7.84
N HIS A 149 30.79 1.74 8.56
CA HIS A 149 31.83 1.72 9.58
C HIS A 149 33.02 0.93 9.07
N PHE A 150 34.17 1.58 8.88
CA PHE A 150 35.39 0.90 8.47
C PHE A 150 36.35 0.74 9.63
N LEU A 151 37.03 -0.40 9.67
CA LEU A 151 38.09 -0.71 10.61
C LEU A 151 39.21 -1.42 9.85
N GLU A 152 40.38 -0.77 9.78
CA GLU A 152 41.59 -1.39 9.27
C GLU A 152 42.17 -2.27 10.38
N ARG A 153 42.09 -3.60 10.21
CA ARG A 153 42.63 -4.57 11.18
C ARG A 153 44.11 -4.79 10.94
N GLU A 154 44.45 -5.00 9.66
CA GLU A 154 45.79 -5.30 9.17
C GLU A 154 45.96 -4.71 7.76
N ALA A 155 47.19 -4.75 7.21
CA ALA A 155 47.48 -4.22 5.88
C ALA A 155 46.63 -4.87 4.77
N THR A 156 46.20 -6.12 4.95
CA THR A 156 45.40 -6.91 3.99
C THR A 156 43.95 -7.10 4.41
N VAL A 157 43.57 -6.73 5.64
CA VAL A 157 42.25 -7.02 6.21
C VAL A 157 41.56 -5.71 6.61
N ILE A 158 40.52 -5.38 5.85
CA ILE A 158 39.61 -4.26 6.15
C ILE A 158 38.28 -4.85 6.56
N SER A 159 37.88 -4.61 7.80
CA SER A 159 36.53 -4.92 8.28
C SER A 159 35.61 -3.76 7.98
N TYR A 160 34.38 -4.05 7.56
CA TYR A 160 33.35 -3.03 7.42
C TYR A 160 32.04 -3.47 8.08
N GLY A 161 31.24 -2.49 8.50
CA GLY A 161 29.90 -2.68 9.03
C GLY A 161 28.93 -1.68 8.39
N ILE A 162 27.66 -2.06 8.28
CA ILE A 162 26.62 -1.24 7.69
C ILE A 162 25.55 -1.00 8.75
N GLN A 163 25.19 0.26 8.96
CA GLN A 163 24.12 0.65 9.86
C GLN A 163 23.00 1.33 9.06
N THR A 164 21.82 0.71 9.05
CA THR A 164 20.63 1.27 8.41
C THR A 164 19.46 1.27 9.39
N ASN A 165 18.45 2.10 9.13
CA ASN A 165 17.24 2.13 9.95
C ASN A 165 16.42 0.84 9.77
N SER A 166 15.99 0.22 10.87
CA SER A 166 15.16 -0.99 10.92
C SER A 166 13.63 -0.76 10.89
N THR A 167 13.17 0.48 11.09
CA THR A 167 11.75 0.87 11.05
C THR A 167 11.20 0.97 9.62
N ALA A 168 10.19 0.17 9.27
CA ALA A 168 9.56 0.20 7.95
C ALA A 168 8.84 1.54 7.73
N VAL A 169 9.11 2.18 6.59
CA VAL A 169 8.54 3.48 6.25
C VAL A 169 7.64 3.32 5.03
N ALA A 170 6.42 3.86 5.12
CA ALA A 170 5.47 3.85 4.02
C ALA A 170 5.06 5.27 3.63
N LYS A 171 5.12 5.58 2.34
CA LYS A 171 4.59 6.83 1.77
C LYS A 171 3.46 6.46 0.82
N ARG A 172 2.24 6.95 1.08
CA ARG A 172 1.04 6.62 0.29
C ARG A 172 0.85 5.10 0.08
N LYS A 173 1.08 4.31 1.14
CA LYS A 173 0.97 2.84 1.15
C LYS A 173 1.97 2.10 0.25
N GLN A 174 2.97 2.79 -0.31
CA GLN A 174 4.17 2.16 -0.86
C GLN A 174 5.21 2.06 0.25
N TYR A 175 5.73 0.86 0.48
CA TYR A 175 6.80 0.63 1.43
C TYR A 175 8.14 0.88 0.76
N GLU A 176 9.05 1.52 1.49
CA GLU A 176 10.42 1.67 1.04
C GLU A 176 11.21 0.38 1.30
N GLU A 177 11.73 -0.22 0.22
CA GLU A 177 12.53 -1.43 0.30
C GLU A 177 13.98 -1.10 0.69
N ARG A 178 14.26 -1.10 1.99
CA ARG A 178 15.53 -0.59 2.54
C ARG A 178 16.72 -1.51 2.30
N THR A 179 16.47 -2.81 2.24
CA THR A 179 17.50 -3.83 2.03
C THR A 179 18.16 -3.62 0.68
N PHE A 180 17.39 -3.70 -0.41
CA PHE A 180 17.94 -3.54 -1.75
C PHE A 180 18.30 -2.10 -2.10
N LYS A 181 17.52 -1.10 -1.63
CA LYS A 181 17.75 0.31 -1.97
C LYS A 181 18.97 0.93 -1.27
N PHE A 182 19.24 0.55 -0.03
CA PHE A 182 20.31 1.19 0.76
C PHE A 182 21.35 0.20 1.27
N GLN A 183 20.94 -0.87 1.95
CA GLN A 183 21.89 -1.78 2.59
C GLN A 183 22.78 -2.51 1.57
N ILE A 184 22.16 -3.13 0.56
CA ILE A 184 22.86 -3.88 -0.48
C ILE A 184 23.69 -2.95 -1.38
N SER A 185 23.17 -1.78 -1.76
CA SER A 185 23.92 -0.78 -2.53
C SER A 185 25.18 -0.32 -1.80
N LEU A 186 25.09 -0.04 -0.50
CA LEU A 186 26.24 0.33 0.33
C LEU A 186 27.23 -0.84 0.48
N GLN A 187 26.72 -2.07 0.63
CA GLN A 187 27.53 -3.27 0.74
C GLN A 187 28.37 -3.50 -0.52
N ILE A 188 27.74 -3.52 -1.69
CA ILE A 188 28.44 -3.75 -2.96
C ILE A 188 29.48 -2.65 -3.19
N ALA A 189 29.13 -1.40 -2.93
CA ALA A 189 30.05 -0.28 -3.11
C ALA A 189 31.27 -0.41 -2.19
N ALA A 190 31.07 -0.74 -0.90
CA ALA A 190 32.16 -0.96 0.04
C ALA A 190 33.04 -2.14 -0.37
N GLU A 191 32.46 -3.30 -0.69
CA GLU A 191 33.19 -4.50 -1.10
C GLU A 191 34.00 -4.25 -2.38
N ARG A 192 33.40 -3.63 -3.40
CA ARG A 192 34.08 -3.32 -4.66
C ARG A 192 35.33 -2.50 -4.45
N GLU A 193 35.23 -1.41 -3.69
CA GLU A 193 36.36 -0.48 -3.51
C GLU A 193 37.38 -1.01 -2.49
N ILE A 194 36.97 -1.81 -1.49
CA ILE A 194 37.89 -2.57 -0.64
C ILE A 194 38.71 -3.53 -1.49
N VAL A 195 38.06 -4.32 -2.35
CA VAL A 195 38.74 -5.30 -3.22
C VAL A 195 39.72 -4.60 -4.16
N ARG A 196 39.31 -3.49 -4.81
CA ARG A 196 40.19 -2.68 -5.66
C ARG A 196 41.40 -2.12 -4.88
N SER A 197 41.17 -1.65 -3.66
CA SER A 197 42.24 -1.13 -2.80
C SER A 197 43.22 -2.22 -2.35
N LEU A 198 42.76 -3.45 -2.11
CA LEU A 198 43.59 -4.57 -1.66
C LEU A 198 44.37 -5.22 -2.81
N ILE A 199 43.75 -5.36 -3.98
CA ILE A 199 44.40 -5.92 -5.19
C ILE A 199 45.36 -4.90 -5.82
N GLY A 200 45.09 -3.59 -5.66
CA GLY A 200 45.86 -2.52 -6.27
C GLY A 200 45.54 -2.29 -7.75
N VAL A 201 44.47 -2.90 -8.27
CA VAL A 201 44.00 -2.72 -9.65
C VAL A 201 42.73 -1.84 -9.62
N PRO A 202 42.80 -0.58 -10.08
CA PRO A 202 41.68 0.36 -9.97
C PRO A 202 40.46 -0.04 -10.81
N ASN A 203 40.68 -0.74 -11.93
CA ASN A 203 39.63 -1.15 -12.87
C ASN A 203 39.19 -2.61 -12.70
N PHE A 204 39.40 -3.20 -11.53
CA PHE A 204 38.92 -4.56 -11.26
C PHE A 204 37.38 -4.61 -11.35
N SER A 205 36.86 -5.55 -12.14
CA SER A 205 35.42 -5.79 -12.28
C SER A 205 34.94 -6.58 -11.06
N TRP A 206 33.96 -6.02 -10.37
CA TRP A 206 33.28 -6.61 -9.22
C TRP A 206 31.79 -6.34 -9.41
N ASP A 207 31.13 -7.23 -10.13
CA ASP A 207 29.74 -7.11 -10.51
C ASP A 207 28.92 -8.15 -9.76
N VAL A 208 28.01 -7.66 -8.91
CA VAL A 208 27.05 -8.49 -8.16
C VAL A 208 25.67 -8.24 -8.75
N SER A 209 24.96 -9.32 -9.06
CA SER A 209 23.60 -9.27 -9.56
C SER A 209 22.66 -10.03 -8.63
N PHE A 210 21.52 -9.41 -8.34
CA PHE A 210 20.42 -10.04 -7.61
C PHE A 210 19.29 -10.32 -8.58
N LYS A 211 18.61 -11.43 -8.38
CA LYS A 211 17.44 -11.80 -9.17
C LYS A 211 16.40 -12.33 -8.20
N GLU A 212 15.20 -11.77 -8.25
CA GLU A 212 14.08 -12.32 -7.48
C GLU A 212 13.79 -13.76 -7.96
N PHE A 213 13.20 -14.58 -7.09
CA PHE A 213 12.83 -15.94 -7.48
C PHE A 213 11.59 -15.90 -8.37
N ALA A 214 11.57 -16.74 -9.41
CA ALA A 214 10.36 -16.93 -10.20
C ALA A 214 9.21 -17.42 -9.31
N HIS A 215 8.05 -16.79 -9.40
CA HIS A 215 6.89 -17.12 -8.57
C HIS A 215 5.57 -16.82 -9.29
N PRO A 216 4.50 -17.59 -8.99
CA PRO A 216 3.16 -17.25 -9.45
C PRO A 216 2.61 -16.02 -8.71
N ALA A 217 1.59 -15.38 -9.28
CA ALA A 217 0.88 -14.30 -8.61
C ALA A 217 0.21 -14.79 -7.32
N ARG A 218 0.39 -14.07 -6.21
CA ARG A 218 -0.40 -14.31 -4.99
C ARG A 218 -1.85 -13.86 -5.19
N GLU A 219 -2.80 -14.55 -4.57
CA GLU A 219 -4.20 -14.12 -4.60
C GLU A 219 -4.36 -12.77 -3.89
N LEU A 220 -4.96 -11.82 -4.62
CA LEU A 220 -5.34 -10.53 -4.05
C LEU A 220 -6.51 -10.69 -3.10
N TYR A 221 -6.55 -9.83 -2.08
CA TYR A 221 -7.74 -9.68 -1.24
C TYR A 221 -8.96 -9.39 -2.12
N SER A 222 -9.98 -10.25 -2.04
CA SER A 222 -11.24 -10.07 -2.75
C SER A 222 -12.26 -9.41 -1.83
N ALA A 223 -12.57 -8.14 -2.09
CA ALA A 223 -13.61 -7.40 -1.39
C ALA A 223 -14.98 -8.08 -1.55
N ILE A 224 -15.22 -8.70 -2.71
CA ILE A 224 -16.45 -9.46 -2.99
C ILE A 224 -16.54 -10.70 -2.10
N LYS A 225 -15.47 -11.49 -1.98
CA LYS A 225 -15.49 -12.71 -1.14
C LYS A 225 -15.66 -12.36 0.34
N GLN A 226 -14.98 -11.33 0.83
CA GLN A 226 -14.93 -11.03 2.26
C GLN A 226 -16.12 -10.18 2.75
N VAL A 227 -16.49 -9.14 2.00
CA VAL A 227 -17.48 -8.13 2.45
C VAL A 227 -18.78 -8.22 1.65
N GLY A 228 -18.75 -8.84 0.47
CA GLY A 228 -19.92 -9.04 -0.38
C GLY A 228 -21.14 -9.61 0.36
N PRO A 229 -21.02 -10.72 1.13
CA PRO A 229 -22.16 -11.30 1.85
C PRO A 229 -22.87 -10.29 2.78
N THR A 230 -22.10 -9.50 3.53
CA THR A 230 -22.65 -8.48 4.44
C THR A 230 -23.35 -7.36 3.66
N PHE A 231 -22.78 -6.92 2.55
CA PHE A 231 -23.40 -5.90 1.69
C PHE A 231 -24.66 -6.41 0.98
N PHE A 232 -24.66 -7.66 0.50
CA PHE A 232 -25.85 -8.27 -0.10
C PHE A 232 -26.98 -8.42 0.92
N LEU A 233 -26.66 -8.85 2.13
CA LEU A 233 -27.62 -8.90 3.24
C LEU A 233 -28.17 -7.51 3.57
N ALA A 234 -27.31 -6.52 3.74
CA ALA A 234 -27.72 -5.14 4.02
C ALA A 234 -28.63 -4.58 2.92
N THR A 235 -28.28 -4.81 1.66
CA THR A 235 -29.07 -4.41 0.49
C THR A 235 -30.46 -5.04 0.50
N ALA A 236 -30.56 -6.34 0.79
CA ALA A 236 -31.84 -7.04 0.91
C ALA A 236 -32.69 -6.47 2.06
N MET A 237 -32.06 -6.12 3.18
CA MET A 237 -32.73 -5.50 4.33
C MET A 237 -33.19 -4.06 4.05
N PHE A 238 -32.42 -3.26 3.30
CA PHE A 238 -32.79 -1.90 2.94
C PHE A 238 -34.13 -1.84 2.20
N GLY A 239 -34.40 -2.80 1.31
CA GLY A 239 -35.70 -2.89 0.63
C GLY A 239 -36.87 -3.12 1.60
N PHE A 240 -36.68 -3.95 2.63
CA PHE A 240 -37.69 -4.18 3.66
C PHE A 240 -37.90 -2.95 4.55
N VAL A 241 -36.82 -2.30 4.99
CA VAL A 241 -36.89 -1.11 5.85
C VAL A 241 -37.59 0.04 5.12
N VAL A 242 -37.20 0.32 3.87
CA VAL A 242 -37.81 1.39 3.08
C VAL A 242 -39.31 1.10 2.86
N SER A 243 -39.68 -0.14 2.54
CA SER A 243 -41.08 -0.54 2.38
C SER A 243 -41.90 -0.28 3.65
N ASN A 244 -41.41 -0.69 4.82
CA ASN A 244 -42.10 -0.49 6.11
C ASN A 244 -42.17 0.97 6.53
N VAL A 245 -41.10 1.76 6.35
CA VAL A 245 -41.09 3.20 6.66
C VAL A 245 -42.11 3.95 5.80
N PHE A 246 -42.22 3.60 4.51
CA PHE A 246 -43.26 4.18 3.66
C PHE A 246 -44.67 3.75 4.04
N PHE A 247 -44.84 2.55 4.61
CA PHE A 247 -46.12 2.07 5.10
C PHE A 247 -46.55 2.83 6.36
N ASP A 248 -45.67 2.94 7.36
CA ASP A 248 -45.90 3.72 8.60
C ASP A 248 -46.24 5.18 8.29
N ARG A 249 -45.52 5.81 7.35
CA ARG A 249 -45.82 7.21 6.95
C ARG A 249 -47.22 7.37 6.37
N ARG A 250 -47.73 6.37 5.64
CA ARG A 250 -49.11 6.39 5.11
C ARG A 250 -50.15 6.15 6.18
N GLU A 251 -49.92 5.24 7.11
CA GLU A 251 -50.83 5.02 8.24
C GLU A 251 -50.98 6.29 9.08
N ARG A 252 -49.88 6.98 9.39
CA ARG A 252 -49.92 8.27 10.09
C ARG A 252 -50.68 9.35 9.31
N THR A 253 -50.53 9.40 7.98
CA THR A 253 -51.24 10.38 7.13
C THR A 253 -52.75 10.07 7.04
N GLN A 254 -53.15 8.80 7.13
CA GLN A 254 -54.56 8.40 7.19
C GLN A 254 -55.17 8.62 8.57
N ALA A 255 -54.42 8.36 9.65
CA ALA A 255 -54.86 8.62 11.02
C ALA A 255 -55.12 10.12 11.29
N SER A 256 -54.25 11.01 10.81
CA SER A 256 -54.49 12.46 10.91
C SER A 256 -55.72 12.94 10.13
N ARG A 257 -56.05 12.31 8.99
CA ARG A 257 -57.28 12.63 8.23
C ARG A 257 -58.56 12.04 8.81
N GLY A 258 -58.46 10.98 9.62
CA GLY A 258 -59.60 10.43 10.36
C GLY A 258 -60.03 11.32 11.52
N ASN A 259 -59.08 11.98 12.19
CA ASN A 259 -59.36 12.85 13.32
C ASN A 259 -59.98 14.21 12.95
N ASP A 260 -59.80 14.68 11.71
CA ASP A 260 -60.41 15.94 11.23
C ASP A 260 -61.92 15.81 10.92
N ASN A 261 -62.45 14.59 10.85
CA ASN A 261 -63.87 14.34 10.54
C ASN A 261 -64.76 14.07 11.77
N ASP A 262 -64.20 13.96 12.97
CA ASP A 262 -64.95 13.75 14.23
C ASP A 262 -65.10 15.04 15.07
N GLY A 263 -64.71 16.20 14.53
CA GLY A 263 -64.69 17.50 15.23
C GLY A 263 -65.83 18.46 14.91
N SER A 264 -66.94 18.00 14.32
CA SER A 264 -68.12 18.82 14.05
C SER A 264 -69.41 18.10 14.44
N LEU A 265 -69.74 18.16 15.72
CA LEU A 265 -71.08 17.99 16.27
C LEU A 265 -71.52 19.33 16.87
#